data_AF-A0A3M7HMD9-F1
#
_entry.id   AF-A0A3M7HMD9-F1
#
_cell.length_a   1.000
_cell.length_b   1.000
_cell.length_c   1.000
_cell.angle_alpha   90.00
_cell.angle_beta   90.00
_cell.angle_gamma   90.00
#
_symmetry.space_group_name_H-M   'P 1'
#
loop_
_entity.id
_entity.type
_entity.pdbx_description
1 polymer ?
#
loop_
_entity_poly.entity_id
_entity_poly.type
_entity_poly.pdbx_seq_one_letter_code
_entity_poly.pdbx_strand_id
1 'polypeptide(L)'
;MKAPSTALLRTFSPLWQTPANSWTARACAQQQPQCANFSSTRSNMARKGRGGEKRDMRITLIRYHLQHPLTPRPLRFSRNRSLRHWTIHRAWRLYQSRLHTARERELERQYNSMASACEALRLIDNHGLTTEERGKLGAEGEPGKEMGRLFRIAMRKDGVWDGVPIEYARIQTETPPREGFNEGWTR
;
A
#
# COMPACT_ATOMS: atom_id res chain seq x y z
N MET A 1 -57.39 -8.72 16.52
CA MET A 1 -56.02 -8.19 16.64
C MET A 1 -55.15 -8.88 15.58
N LYS A 2 -54.69 -8.15 14.56
CA LYS A 2 -53.91 -8.72 13.43
C LYS A 2 -52.42 -8.63 13.74
N ALA A 3 -51.69 -9.74 13.56
CA ALA A 3 -50.24 -9.82 13.82
C ALA A 3 -49.43 -9.02 12.79
N PRO A 4 -48.28 -8.42 13.16
CA PRO A 4 -47.44 -7.67 12.23
C PRO A 4 -46.67 -8.60 11.29
N SER A 5 -46.63 -8.19 10.02
CA SER A 5 -45.94 -8.85 8.91
C SER A 5 -44.42 -8.86 9.11
N THR A 6 -43.79 -10.03 9.03
CA THR A 6 -42.34 -10.26 9.18
C THR A 6 -41.56 -10.10 7.87
N ALA A 7 -42.03 -9.23 6.96
CA ALA A 7 -41.48 -9.12 5.61
C ALA A 7 -40.20 -8.24 5.48
N LEU A 8 -39.68 -7.65 6.58
CA LEU A 8 -38.56 -6.69 6.52
C LEU A 8 -37.23 -7.19 7.09
N LEU A 9 -37.05 -8.49 7.30
CA LEU A 9 -35.79 -9.07 7.80
C LEU A 9 -34.90 -9.70 6.70
N ARG A 10 -35.04 -9.27 5.44
CA ARG A 10 -34.24 -9.77 4.31
C ARG A 10 -33.43 -8.72 3.56
N THR A 11 -33.17 -7.57 4.16
CA THR A 11 -32.16 -6.63 3.67
C THR A 11 -30.98 -6.68 4.63
N PHE A 12 -29.75 -6.71 4.11
CA PHE A 12 -28.46 -6.84 4.81
C PHE A 12 -27.95 -8.28 5.07
N SER A 13 -27.61 -8.97 3.99
CA SER A 13 -26.52 -9.96 3.99
C SER A 13 -25.42 -9.49 3.03
N PRO A 14 -24.27 -8.98 3.51
CA PRO A 14 -23.13 -8.62 2.65
C PRO A 14 -22.19 -9.82 2.53
N LEU A 15 -22.72 -10.96 2.09
CA LEU A 15 -21.90 -12.10 1.71
C LEU A 15 -22.24 -12.37 0.25
N TRP A 16 -21.39 -11.79 -0.61
CA TRP A 16 -21.27 -11.94 -2.07
C TRP A 16 -21.24 -10.56 -2.75
N GLN A 17 -20.29 -9.72 -2.34
CA GLN A 17 -19.73 -8.71 -3.24
C GLN A 17 -18.49 -9.32 -3.88
N THR A 18 -18.63 -9.78 -5.12
CA THR A 18 -17.51 -9.89 -6.06
C THR A 18 -16.87 -8.51 -6.20
N PRO A 19 -15.53 -8.37 -6.16
CA PRO A 19 -14.92 -7.09 -6.47
C PRO A 19 -15.26 -6.74 -7.92
N ALA A 20 -16.01 -5.66 -8.11
CA ALA A 20 -16.14 -5.03 -9.40
C ALA A 20 -14.76 -4.48 -9.78
N ASN A 21 -14.17 -5.06 -10.82
CA ASN A 21 -12.92 -4.55 -11.39
C ASN A 21 -13.08 -3.07 -11.74
N SER A 22 -12.11 -2.26 -11.30
CA SER A 22 -12.07 -0.82 -11.50
C SER A 22 -12.01 -0.44 -12.99
N TRP A 23 -12.61 0.71 -13.25
CA TRP A 23 -13.24 1.13 -14.51
C TRP A 23 -12.31 1.81 -15.53
N THR A 24 -11.02 1.46 -15.57
CA THR A 24 -10.03 2.18 -16.41
C THR A 24 -9.54 1.42 -17.65
N ALA A 25 -10.06 0.23 -17.95
CA ALA A 25 -9.64 -0.58 -19.11
C ALA A 25 -10.72 -0.72 -20.22
N ARG A 26 -11.57 0.29 -20.44
CA ARG A 26 -12.68 0.23 -21.43
C ARG A 26 -12.43 0.88 -22.79
N ALA A 27 -11.24 1.40 -23.08
CA ALA A 27 -11.04 2.21 -24.30
C ALA A 27 -10.53 1.47 -25.55
N CYS A 28 -10.30 0.15 -25.54
CA CYS A 28 -9.73 -0.55 -26.71
C CYS A 28 -10.51 -1.79 -27.18
N ALA A 29 -11.81 -1.88 -26.91
CA ALA A 29 -12.60 -3.05 -27.31
C ALA A 29 -13.95 -2.67 -27.92
N GLN A 30 -13.95 -1.93 -29.04
CA GLN A 30 -15.11 -1.91 -29.93
C GLN A 30 -14.66 -1.91 -31.40
N GLN A 31 -15.27 -2.85 -32.14
CA GLN A 31 -15.44 -2.95 -33.60
C GLN A 31 -14.51 -3.89 -34.40
N GLN A 32 -14.85 -5.19 -34.34
CA GLN A 32 -14.91 -6.07 -35.52
C GLN A 32 -16.14 -6.98 -35.35
N PRO A 33 -17.13 -7.00 -36.26
CA PRO A 33 -18.15 -8.04 -36.29
C PRO A 33 -17.61 -9.16 -37.18
N GLN A 34 -17.02 -10.20 -36.56
CA GLN A 34 -16.86 -11.48 -37.25
C GLN A 34 -17.55 -12.55 -36.43
N CYS A 35 -18.56 -13.13 -37.08
CA CYS A 35 -19.48 -14.13 -36.59
C CYS A 35 -18.70 -15.39 -36.16
N ALA A 36 -18.27 -15.45 -34.91
CA ALA A 36 -17.84 -16.69 -34.29
C ALA A 36 -19.07 -17.33 -33.63
N ASN A 37 -19.55 -18.43 -34.21
CA ASN A 37 -20.63 -19.23 -33.66
C ASN A 37 -20.26 -19.67 -32.24
N PHE A 38 -20.92 -19.09 -31.23
CA PHE A 38 -20.79 -19.48 -29.84
C PHE A 38 -21.53 -20.80 -29.64
N SER A 39 -20.88 -21.91 -29.98
CA SER A 39 -21.32 -23.26 -29.62
C SER A 39 -20.55 -23.73 -28.40
N SER A 40 -21.26 -24.12 -27.34
CA SER A 40 -20.70 -24.72 -26.12
C SER A 40 -20.35 -26.20 -26.29
N THR A 41 -20.49 -26.75 -27.50
CA THR A 41 -20.09 -28.13 -27.81
C THR A 41 -18.63 -28.16 -28.21
N ARG A 42 -17.78 -28.91 -27.46
CA ARG A 42 -16.37 -29.12 -27.83
C ARG A 42 -16.32 -29.68 -29.25
N SER A 43 -15.53 -29.06 -30.14
CA SER A 43 -15.22 -29.67 -31.43
C SER A 43 -14.56 -31.03 -31.17
N ASN A 44 -15.11 -32.08 -31.76
CA ASN A 44 -14.51 -33.41 -31.71
C ASN A 44 -13.16 -33.35 -32.43
N MET A 45 -12.08 -33.23 -31.68
CA MET A 45 -10.72 -33.34 -32.19
C MET A 45 -10.61 -34.66 -32.94
N ALA A 46 -10.15 -34.61 -34.20
CA ALA A 46 -9.86 -35.79 -34.99
C ALA A 46 -9.04 -36.79 -34.17
N ARG A 47 -9.40 -38.09 -34.26
CA ARG A 47 -8.74 -39.18 -33.53
C ARG A 47 -7.23 -39.03 -33.67
N LYS A 48 -6.58 -38.67 -32.56
CA LYS A 48 -5.15 -38.46 -32.47
C LYS A 48 -4.45 -39.74 -32.87
N GLY A 49 -3.89 -39.77 -34.08
CA GLY A 49 -2.87 -40.75 -34.48
C GLY A 49 -1.77 -40.77 -33.42
N ARG A 50 -1.15 -41.93 -33.23
CA ARG A 50 -0.20 -42.27 -32.14
C ARG A 50 1.09 -41.43 -32.16
N GLY A 51 1.00 -40.11 -31.93
CA GLY A 51 2.11 -39.19 -32.10
C GLY A 51 1.75 -37.74 -31.78
N GLY A 52 1.07 -37.49 -30.65
CA GLY A 52 1.00 -36.11 -30.16
C GLY A 52 2.38 -35.55 -29.87
N GLU A 53 2.59 -34.26 -30.14
CA GLU A 53 3.79 -33.55 -29.68
C GLU A 53 4.08 -33.92 -28.22
N LYS A 54 5.27 -34.47 -28.00
CA LYS A 54 5.77 -34.78 -26.66
C LYS A 54 5.93 -33.45 -25.95
N ARG A 55 4.92 -33.07 -25.15
CA ARG A 55 5.06 -31.93 -24.25
C ARG A 55 6.22 -32.22 -23.32
N ASP A 56 7.15 -31.26 -23.23
CA ASP A 56 8.27 -31.37 -22.31
C ASP A 56 7.76 -31.67 -20.89
N MET A 57 8.29 -32.74 -20.30
CA MET A 57 7.94 -33.19 -18.96
C MET A 57 8.16 -32.09 -17.92
N ARG A 58 9.17 -31.22 -18.11
CA ARG A 58 9.42 -30.07 -17.23
C ARG A 58 8.23 -29.11 -17.25
N ILE A 59 7.71 -28.80 -18.43
CA ILE A 59 6.53 -27.94 -18.61
C ILE A 59 5.30 -28.61 -18.02
N THR A 60 5.16 -29.93 -18.15
CA THR A 60 4.07 -30.69 -17.51
C THR A 60 4.14 -30.66 -15.99
N LEU A 61 5.34 -30.82 -15.40
CA LEU A 61 5.55 -30.73 -13.95
C LEU A 61 5.29 -29.32 -13.41
N ILE A 62 5.77 -28.29 -14.12
CA ILE A 62 5.46 -26.89 -13.79
C ILE A 62 3.94 -26.66 -13.80
N ARG A 63 3.25 -27.11 -14.85
CA ARG A 63 1.77 -27.00 -14.94
C ARG A 63 1.08 -27.75 -13.80
N TYR A 64 1.57 -28.93 -13.45
CA TYR A 64 1.04 -29.73 -12.36
C TYR A 64 1.21 -29.05 -11.00
N HIS A 65 2.38 -28.47 -10.70
CA HIS A 65 2.62 -27.77 -9.44
C HIS A 65 1.91 -26.42 -9.34
N LEU A 66 1.71 -25.72 -10.47
CA LEU A 66 0.93 -24.47 -10.50
C LEU A 66 -0.58 -24.70 -10.42
N GLN A 67 -1.09 -25.75 -11.06
CA GLN A 67 -2.53 -26.06 -11.15
C GLN A 67 -2.82 -27.41 -10.50
N HIS A 68 -2.35 -27.57 -9.27
CA HIS A 68 -2.46 -28.83 -8.56
C HIS A 68 -3.91 -29.10 -8.12
N PRO A 69 -4.53 -30.21 -8.55
CA PRO A 69 -5.94 -30.48 -8.25
C PRO A 69 -6.17 -30.95 -6.81
N LEU A 70 -5.13 -31.34 -6.06
CA LEU A 70 -5.26 -31.77 -4.66
C LEU A 70 -5.17 -30.57 -3.72
N THR A 71 -6.05 -29.58 -3.90
CA THR A 71 -6.27 -28.56 -2.86
C THR A 71 -7.10 -29.18 -1.74
N PRO A 72 -6.78 -28.89 -0.47
CA PRO A 72 -7.56 -29.42 0.64
C PRO A 72 -8.99 -28.87 0.56
N ARG A 73 -9.96 -29.66 1.05
CA ARG A 73 -11.35 -29.22 1.12
C ARG A 73 -11.47 -27.95 1.96
N PRO A 74 -12.43 -27.04 1.66
CA PRO A 74 -12.67 -25.86 2.46
C PRO A 74 -12.86 -26.19 3.95
N LEU A 75 -12.26 -25.36 4.79
CA LEU A 75 -12.24 -25.57 6.24
C LEU A 75 -13.64 -25.42 6.84
N ARG A 76 -14.13 -26.47 7.52
CA ARG A 76 -15.43 -26.47 8.19
C ARG A 76 -15.22 -26.34 9.70
N PHE A 77 -15.76 -25.27 10.29
CA PHE A 77 -15.70 -25.06 11.73
C PHE A 77 -17.01 -25.42 12.42
N SER A 78 -16.92 -25.96 13.64
CA SER A 78 -18.05 -26.00 14.57
C SER A 78 -18.37 -24.60 15.07
N ARG A 79 -19.58 -24.39 15.62
CA ARG A 79 -20.04 -23.07 16.09
C ARG A 79 -19.08 -22.38 17.07
N ASN A 80 -18.61 -23.07 18.10
CA ASN A 80 -17.67 -22.47 19.06
C ASN A 80 -16.30 -22.16 18.45
N ARG A 81 -15.88 -22.89 17.40
CA ARG A 81 -14.62 -22.60 16.71
C ARG A 81 -14.76 -21.44 15.72
N SER A 82 -15.88 -21.35 15.01
CA SER A 82 -16.15 -20.21 14.12
C SER A 82 -16.26 -18.91 14.89
N LEU A 83 -16.92 -18.92 16.07
CA LEU A 83 -16.99 -17.74 16.94
C LEU A 83 -15.60 -17.31 17.45
N ARG A 84 -14.78 -18.25 17.94
CA ARG A 84 -13.40 -17.92 18.35
C ARG A 84 -12.58 -17.31 17.22
N HIS A 85 -12.64 -17.92 16.03
CA HIS A 85 -11.94 -17.40 14.87
C HIS A 85 -12.44 -15.99 14.49
N TRP A 86 -13.75 -15.78 14.51
CA TRP A 86 -14.36 -14.48 14.22
C TRP A 86 -13.88 -13.40 15.20
N THR A 87 -13.86 -13.69 16.50
CA THR A 87 -13.41 -12.76 17.52
C THR A 87 -11.93 -12.39 17.35
N ILE A 88 -11.05 -13.38 17.13
CA ILE A 88 -9.62 -13.14 16.89
C ILE A 88 -9.44 -12.25 15.66
N HIS A 89 -10.12 -12.57 14.56
CA HIS A 89 -10.03 -11.79 13.32
C HIS A 89 -10.55 -10.35 13.50
N ARG A 90 -11.64 -10.14 14.26
CA ARG A 90 -12.16 -8.80 14.55
C ARG A 90 -11.20 -8.00 15.43
N ALA A 91 -10.61 -8.63 16.45
CA ALA A 91 -9.60 -8.02 17.31
C ALA A 91 -8.35 -7.64 16.52
N TRP A 92 -7.88 -8.51 15.62
CA TRP A 92 -6.76 -8.23 14.72
C TRP A 92 -7.03 -7.03 13.81
N ARG A 93 -8.21 -6.96 13.17
CA ARG A 93 -8.59 -5.80 12.34
C ARG A 93 -8.64 -4.50 13.15
N LEU A 94 -9.15 -4.55 14.37
CA LEU A 94 -9.18 -3.39 15.26
C LEU A 94 -7.75 -2.94 15.63
N TYR A 95 -6.87 -3.90 15.96
CA TYR A 95 -5.46 -3.63 16.24
C TYR A 95 -4.76 -3.00 15.03
N GLN A 96 -4.94 -3.56 13.83
CA GLN A 96 -4.38 -2.99 12.60
C GLN A 96 -4.87 -1.56 12.35
N SER A 97 -6.17 -1.29 12.51
CA SER A 97 -6.72 0.07 12.38
C SER A 97 -6.07 1.04 13.38
N ARG A 98 -5.89 0.62 14.64
CA ARG A 98 -5.19 1.43 15.64
C ARG A 98 -3.73 1.70 15.22
N LEU A 99 -3.00 0.68 14.76
CA LEU A 99 -1.63 0.85 14.26
C LEU A 99 -1.55 1.84 13.09
N HIS A 100 -2.46 1.75 12.11
CA HIS A 100 -2.51 2.68 10.98
C HIS A 100 -2.76 4.11 11.45
N THR A 101 -3.79 4.33 12.27
CA THR A 101 -4.10 5.68 12.77
C THR A 101 -3.00 6.23 13.68
N ALA A 102 -2.25 5.39 14.40
CA ALA A 102 -1.11 5.82 15.19
C ALA A 102 0.05 6.26 14.28
N ARG A 103 0.33 5.52 13.21
CA ARG A 103 1.33 5.88 12.21
C ARG A 103 0.97 7.18 11.49
N GLU A 104 -0.29 7.35 11.09
CA GLU A 104 -0.78 8.58 10.45
C GLU A 104 -0.60 9.80 11.35
N ARG A 105 -0.99 9.70 12.63
CA ARG A 105 -0.77 10.78 13.60
C ARG A 105 0.69 11.12 13.80
N GLU A 106 1.57 10.12 13.81
CA GLU A 106 3.01 10.36 13.93
C GLU A 106 3.58 11.06 12.69
N LEU A 107 3.12 10.68 11.48
CA LEU A 107 3.47 11.38 10.25
C LEU A 107 2.93 12.81 10.23
N GLU A 108 1.70 13.03 10.69
CA GLU A 108 1.11 14.37 10.87
C GLU A 108 1.94 15.21 11.86
N ARG A 109 2.37 14.62 12.98
CA ARG A 109 3.22 15.29 13.97
C ARG A 109 4.55 15.72 13.35
N GLN A 110 5.22 14.82 12.63
CA GLN A 110 6.48 15.11 11.94
C GLN A 110 6.28 16.21 10.88
N TYR A 111 5.22 16.10 10.07
CA TYR A 111 4.88 17.11 9.07
C TYR A 111 4.64 18.48 9.69
N ASN A 112 3.81 18.56 10.74
CA ASN A 112 3.49 19.82 11.43
C ASN A 112 4.75 20.44 12.04
N SER A 113 5.64 19.63 12.62
CA SER A 113 6.93 20.08 13.15
C SER A 113 7.86 20.62 12.06
N MET A 114 7.91 19.96 10.90
CA MET A 114 8.70 20.43 9.76
C MET A 114 8.11 21.72 9.18
N ALA A 115 6.78 21.81 9.07
CA ALA A 115 6.07 22.97 8.57
C ALA A 115 6.30 24.20 9.48
N SER A 116 6.18 24.05 10.79
CA SER A 116 6.45 25.14 11.74
C SER A 116 7.91 25.62 11.67
N ALA A 117 8.86 24.68 11.55
CA ALA A 117 10.28 25.01 11.39
C ALA A 117 10.56 25.76 10.07
N CYS A 118 9.91 25.36 8.98
CA CYS A 118 10.04 26.03 7.69
C CYS A 118 9.42 27.44 7.70
N GLU A 119 8.27 27.62 8.36
CA GLU A 119 7.68 28.96 8.55
C GLU A 119 8.59 29.86 9.37
N ALA A 120 9.21 29.34 10.44
CA ALA A 120 10.22 30.09 11.19
C ALA A 120 11.40 30.51 10.28
N LEU A 121 11.96 29.59 9.47
CA LEU A 121 13.02 29.89 8.52
C LEU A 121 12.63 30.91 7.44
N ARG A 122 11.34 31.03 7.12
CA ARG A 122 10.81 32.01 6.16
C ARG A 122 10.83 33.43 6.73
N LEU A 123 10.63 33.56 8.04
CA LEU A 123 10.57 34.83 8.77
C LEU A 123 11.93 35.26 9.36
N ILE A 124 12.87 34.33 9.48
CA ILE A 124 14.23 34.59 9.94
C ILE A 124 15.01 35.41 8.89
N ASP A 125 15.74 36.41 9.38
CA ASP A 125 16.69 37.21 8.61
C ASP A 125 18.14 36.69 8.75
N ASN A 126 19.10 37.29 8.06
CA ASN A 126 20.51 36.87 8.01
C ASN A 126 21.18 36.62 9.38
N HIS A 127 20.73 37.30 10.43
CA HIS A 127 21.29 37.16 11.77
C HIS A 127 20.70 35.99 12.57
N GLY A 128 19.76 35.22 12.00
CA GLY A 128 19.13 34.09 12.68
C GLY A 128 18.00 34.47 13.63
N LEU A 129 17.58 35.74 13.63
CA LEU A 129 16.47 36.27 14.43
C LEU A 129 15.28 36.63 13.54
N THR A 130 14.08 36.56 14.12
CA THR A 130 12.88 37.14 13.51
C THR A 130 12.87 38.67 13.63
N THR A 131 12.06 39.32 12.81
CA THR A 131 11.88 40.79 12.85
C THR A 131 11.42 41.28 14.22
N GLU A 132 10.52 40.55 14.87
CA GLU A 132 10.00 40.86 16.21
C GLU A 132 11.07 40.71 17.30
N GLU A 133 11.87 39.65 17.25
CA GLU A 133 12.97 39.42 18.21
C GLU A 133 14.09 40.44 18.04
N ARG A 134 14.35 40.87 16.80
CA ARG A 134 15.30 41.95 16.52
C ARG A 134 14.83 43.29 17.09
N GLY A 135 13.55 43.63 16.92
CA GLY A 135 12.97 44.85 17.50
C GLY A 135 13.08 44.88 19.02
N LYS A 136 12.92 43.73 19.70
CA LYS A 136 13.14 43.62 21.15
C LYS A 136 14.59 43.87 21.58
N LEU A 137 15.56 43.62 20.71
CA LEU A 137 16.99 43.83 20.97
C LEU A 137 17.47 45.24 20.58
N GLY A 138 16.57 46.12 20.11
CA GLY A 138 16.89 47.51 19.75
C GLY A 138 17.78 47.65 18.51
N ALA A 139 17.96 46.58 17.74
CA ALA A 139 18.70 46.60 16.48
C ALA A 139 17.75 46.94 15.32
N GLU A 140 17.35 48.20 15.21
CA GLU A 140 16.54 48.69 14.10
C GLU A 140 17.36 48.66 12.80
N GLY A 141 16.97 47.80 11.86
CA GLY A 141 17.60 47.71 10.54
C GLY A 141 16.55 47.34 9.50
N GLU A 142 16.68 47.86 8.28
CA GLU A 142 15.73 47.59 7.20
C GLU A 142 15.51 46.07 7.03
N PRO A 143 14.27 45.62 6.75
CA PRO A 143 14.01 44.24 6.41
C PRO A 143 14.85 43.87 5.18
N GLY A 144 15.96 43.20 5.43
CA GLY A 144 16.94 42.92 4.39
C GLY A 144 16.29 42.05 3.31
N LYS A 145 16.76 42.22 2.07
CA LYS A 145 16.43 41.35 0.90
C LYS A 145 16.73 39.85 1.13
N GLU A 146 17.27 39.52 2.30
CA GLU A 146 17.84 38.26 2.71
C GLU A 146 16.91 37.44 3.62
N MET A 147 15.79 38.03 4.07
CA MET A 147 14.73 37.29 4.75
C MET A 147 14.27 36.09 3.90
N GLY A 148 14.19 34.92 4.52
CA GLY A 148 13.79 33.69 3.83
C GLY A 148 14.80 33.17 2.81
N ARG A 149 16.05 33.67 2.78
CA ARG A 149 17.13 33.07 1.96
C ARG A 149 17.37 31.60 2.31
N LEU A 150 17.46 31.28 3.60
CA LEU A 150 17.65 29.90 4.07
C LEU A 150 16.46 29.00 3.71
N PHE A 151 15.23 29.53 3.82
CA PHE A 151 14.03 28.83 3.38
C PHE A 151 14.08 28.48 1.88
N ARG A 152 14.45 29.44 1.02
CA ARG A 152 14.60 29.19 -0.44
C ARG A 152 15.64 28.11 -0.74
N ILE A 153 16.76 28.11 -0.02
CA ILE A 153 17.82 27.09 -0.16
C ILE A 153 17.29 25.72 0.28
N ALA A 154 16.64 25.64 1.44
CA ALA A 154 16.10 24.38 1.98
C ALA A 154 15.00 23.77 1.11
N MET A 155 14.24 24.59 0.37
CA MET A 155 13.20 24.13 -0.54
C MET A 155 13.74 23.57 -1.87
N ARG A 156 15.03 23.75 -2.19
CA ARG A 156 15.66 23.13 -3.36
C ARG A 156 15.57 21.61 -3.25
N LYS A 157 15.29 20.94 -4.37
CA LYS A 157 15.16 19.47 -4.45
C LYS A 157 16.34 18.84 -5.19
N ASP A 158 17.50 19.48 -5.08
CA ASP A 158 18.72 19.05 -5.75
C ASP A 158 19.16 17.69 -5.17
N GLY A 159 19.37 16.70 -6.04
CA GLY A 159 19.79 15.34 -5.65
C GLY A 159 18.74 14.48 -4.92
N VAL A 160 17.53 14.99 -4.67
CA VAL A 160 16.47 14.24 -3.96
C VAL A 160 16.01 13.02 -4.75
N TRP A 161 16.09 13.09 -6.08
CA TRP A 161 15.65 12.02 -6.99
C TRP A 161 16.74 10.98 -7.29
N ASP A 162 17.96 11.18 -6.81
CA ASP A 162 19.07 10.23 -6.97
C ASP A 162 18.95 9.00 -6.04
N GLY A 163 17.93 9.01 -5.17
CA GLY A 163 17.59 7.92 -4.26
C GLY A 163 18.23 8.07 -2.87
N VAL A 164 18.08 7.02 -2.06
CA VAL A 164 18.64 6.93 -0.71
C VAL A 164 19.87 6.01 -0.76
N PRO A 165 21.00 6.33 -0.10
CA PRO A 165 22.16 5.45 -0.09
C PRO A 165 21.82 4.05 0.41
N ILE A 166 22.35 3.03 -0.26
CA ILE A 166 21.96 1.63 -0.06
C ILE A 166 22.30 1.11 1.34
N GLU A 167 23.29 1.71 2.00
CA GLU A 167 23.68 1.41 3.37
C GLU A 167 22.59 1.77 4.39
N TYR A 168 21.80 2.81 4.12
CA TYR A 168 20.68 3.23 4.98
C TYR A 168 19.37 2.50 4.66
N ALA A 169 19.24 1.93 3.46
CA ALA A 169 18.05 1.17 3.04
C ALA A 169 17.99 -0.26 3.62
N ARG A 170 18.84 -0.60 4.60
CA ARG A 170 18.88 -1.92 5.25
C ARG A 170 17.60 -2.18 6.04
N ILE A 171 16.95 -3.31 5.74
CA ILE A 171 15.73 -3.75 6.43
C ILE A 171 16.09 -4.32 7.81
N GLN A 172 15.20 -4.12 8.79
CA GLN A 172 15.35 -4.68 10.14
C GLN A 172 15.31 -6.22 10.10
N THR A 173 16.23 -6.87 10.81
CA THR A 173 16.30 -8.33 10.95
C THR A 173 15.83 -8.79 12.33
N GLU A 174 15.35 -10.03 12.44
CA GLU A 174 14.87 -10.61 13.72
C GLU A 174 15.97 -10.70 14.78
N THR A 175 17.20 -11.02 14.37
CA THR A 175 18.38 -11.03 15.26
C THR A 175 19.48 -10.16 14.66
N PRO A 176 20.26 -9.44 15.49
CA PRO A 176 21.36 -8.63 14.99
C PRO A 176 22.49 -9.52 14.45
N PRO A 177 23.30 -9.04 13.50
CA PRO A 177 24.51 -9.74 13.08
C PRO A 177 25.57 -9.70 14.18
N ARG A 178 26.59 -10.56 14.07
CA ARG A 178 27.70 -10.63 15.05
C ARG A 178 28.42 -9.29 15.22
N GLU A 179 28.60 -8.57 14.11
CA GLU A 179 29.11 -7.20 14.08
C GLU A 179 27.95 -6.27 13.70
N GLY A 180 27.20 -5.83 14.70
CA GLY A 180 25.98 -5.02 14.54
C GLY A 180 26.23 -3.60 14.04
N PHE A 181 27.38 -3.03 14.40
CA PHE A 181 27.77 -1.65 14.08
C PHE A 181 29.26 -1.61 13.78
N ASN A 182 29.66 -0.84 12.77
CA ASN A 182 31.06 -0.69 12.38
C ASN A 182 31.65 0.56 13.06
N GLU A 183 32.33 0.36 14.20
CA GLU A 183 33.04 1.43 14.92
C GLU A 183 34.28 1.94 14.17
N GLY A 184 34.84 1.13 13.27
CA GLY A 184 36.05 1.43 12.49
C GLY A 184 35.80 2.14 11.16
N TRP A 185 34.61 2.72 10.95
CA TRP A 185 34.29 3.43 9.71
C TRP A 185 35.16 4.68 9.53
N THR A 186 35.80 4.81 8.37
CA THR A 186 36.62 5.97 7.98
C THR A 186 36.09 6.58 6.68
N ARG A 187 36.16 7.92 6.56
CA ARG A 187 35.64 8.71 5.43
C ARG A 187 36.44 8.53 4.16
#